data_AF-A0A2P6QZC5-F1
#
_entry.id   AF-A0A2P6QZC5-F1
#
_cell.length_a   1.000
_cell.length_b   1.000
_cell.length_c   1.000
_cell.angle_alpha   90.00
_cell.angle_beta   90.00
_cell.angle_gamma   90.00
#
_symmetry.space_group_name_H-M   'P 1'
#
loop_
_entity.id
_entity.type
_entity.pdbx_description
1 polymer ?
#
loop_
_entity_poly.entity_id
_entity_poly.type
_entity_poly.pdbx_seq_one_letter_code
_entity_poly.pdbx_strand_id
1 'polypeptide(L)'
;MSQVTRVFLGAASVCSNGTVYSVVGTTCVAMVANAFCVPVFICCESYKFHERALSICSNKLGDPNDIAKVSRSDLNLKYDATPSDYISMIVTDYGMVLPTSMPAIVGISQRALVN
;
A
#
# COMPACT_ATOMS: atom_id res chain seq x y z
N MET A 1 8.94 -4.56 -17.42
CA MET A 1 9.25 -5.47 -16.31
C MET A 1 10.24 -6.59 -16.65
N SER A 2 10.59 -6.82 -17.91
CA SER A 2 11.45 -7.95 -18.33
C SER A 2 12.88 -7.98 -17.73
N GLN A 3 13.42 -6.86 -17.25
CA GLN A 3 14.73 -6.80 -16.62
C GLN A 3 14.68 -6.77 -15.08
N VAL A 4 13.48 -6.60 -14.49
CA VAL A 4 13.31 -6.42 -13.05
C VAL A 4 13.12 -7.78 -12.39
N THR A 5 13.91 -8.08 -11.37
CA THR A 5 13.84 -9.36 -10.64
C THR A 5 13.03 -9.27 -9.35
N ARG A 6 12.93 -8.08 -8.75
CA ARG A 6 12.20 -7.81 -7.50
C ARG A 6 11.72 -6.37 -7.48
N VAL A 7 10.57 -6.12 -6.85
CA VAL A 7 10.00 -4.78 -6.68
C VAL A 7 9.88 -4.49 -5.18
N PHE A 8 10.39 -3.33 -4.76
CA PHE A 8 10.23 -2.82 -3.39
C PHE A 8 9.40 -1.55 -3.43
N LEU A 9 8.36 -1.50 -2.61
CA LEU A 9 7.44 -0.38 -2.52
C LEU A 9 7.29 0.04 -1.06
N GLY A 10 7.25 1.35 -0.81
CA GLY A 10 6.90 1.89 0.50
C GLY A 10 5.38 1.94 0.68
N ALA A 11 4.92 1.81 1.91
CA ALA A 11 3.52 2.01 2.28
C ALA A 11 3.34 3.25 3.17
N ALA A 12 2.25 3.97 2.95
CA ALA A 12 1.75 4.97 3.89
C ALA A 12 1.05 4.30 5.08
N SER A 13 0.31 3.22 4.82
CA SER A 13 -0.26 2.36 5.86
C SER A 13 -0.61 0.98 5.32
N VAL A 14 -0.69 -0.02 6.21
CA VAL A 14 -1.19 -1.36 5.87
C VAL A 14 -2.43 -1.67 6.68
N CYS A 15 -3.48 -2.12 6.00
CA CYS A 15 -4.74 -2.49 6.62
C CYS A 15 -4.70 -3.93 7.15
N SER A 16 -5.55 -4.27 8.11
CA SER A 16 -5.67 -5.62 8.67
C SER A 16 -5.96 -6.70 7.62
N ASN A 17 -6.70 -6.37 6.56
CA ASN A 17 -6.98 -7.26 5.42
C ASN A 17 -5.79 -7.45 4.45
N GLY A 18 -4.65 -6.83 4.74
CA GLY A 18 -3.45 -6.86 3.89
C GLY A 18 -3.46 -5.85 2.75
N THR A 19 -4.51 -5.03 2.59
CA THR A 19 -4.52 -3.93 1.63
C THR A 19 -3.47 -2.90 2.02
N VAL A 20 -2.62 -2.53 1.06
CA VAL A 20 -1.60 -1.51 1.27
C VAL A 20 -2.07 -0.19 0.72
N TYR A 21 -2.01 0.83 1.57
CA TYR A 21 -2.26 2.20 1.19
C TYR A 21 -0.93 2.89 0.93
N SER A 22 -0.74 3.44 -0.26
CA SER A 22 0.48 4.18 -0.62
C SER A 22 0.16 5.25 -1.65
N VAL A 23 1.18 5.98 -2.11
CA VAL A 23 1.01 7.02 -3.13
C VAL A 23 0.39 6.45 -4.41
N VAL A 24 -0.32 7.31 -5.13
CA VAL A 24 -0.94 6.96 -6.41
C VAL A 24 0.08 6.35 -7.38
N GLY A 25 -0.33 5.30 -8.10
CA GLY A 25 0.51 4.52 -9.01
C GLY A 25 1.15 3.28 -8.39
N THR A 26 1.15 3.15 -7.05
CA THR A 26 1.70 1.96 -6.37
C THR A 26 0.96 0.68 -6.79
N THR A 27 -0.38 0.74 -6.88
CA THR A 27 -1.21 -0.39 -7.31
C THR A 27 -0.90 -0.79 -8.76
N CYS A 28 -0.68 0.17 -9.65
CA CYS A 28 -0.33 -0.11 -11.05
C CYS A 28 1.00 -0.84 -11.16
N VAL A 29 2.02 -0.39 -10.41
CA VAL A 29 3.34 -1.05 -10.38
C VAL A 29 3.23 -2.47 -9.84
N ALA A 30 2.51 -2.66 -8.72
CA ALA A 30 2.31 -3.98 -8.12
C ALA A 30 1.57 -4.95 -9.06
N MET A 31 0.50 -4.47 -9.72
CA MET A 31 -0.29 -5.28 -10.64
C MET A 31 0.52 -5.70 -11.86
N VAL A 32 1.29 -4.78 -12.45
CA VAL A 32 2.17 -5.10 -13.60
C VAL A 32 3.30 -6.03 -13.16
N ALA A 33 3.91 -5.81 -11.99
CA ALA A 33 4.93 -6.72 -11.47
C ALA A 33 4.37 -8.15 -11.30
N ASN A 34 3.18 -8.27 -10.71
CA ASN A 34 2.51 -9.54 -10.52
C ASN A 34 2.18 -10.25 -11.85
N ALA A 35 1.74 -9.50 -12.87
CA ALA A 35 1.49 -10.04 -14.20
C ALA A 35 2.74 -10.63 -14.88
N PHE A 36 3.93 -10.13 -14.54
CA PHE A 36 5.23 -10.65 -15.00
C PHE A 36 5.86 -11.64 -14.00
N CYS A 37 5.11 -12.09 -13.00
CA CYS A 37 5.57 -12.99 -11.94
C CYS A 37 6.79 -12.46 -11.17
N VAL A 38 6.93 -11.13 -11.06
CA VAL A 38 7.98 -10.47 -10.29
C VAL A 38 7.48 -10.24 -8.86
N PRO A 39 8.18 -10.72 -7.82
CA PRO A 39 7.73 -10.58 -6.45
C PRO A 39 7.76 -9.12 -5.98
N VAL A 40 6.70 -8.73 -5.27
CA VAL A 40 6.50 -7.38 -4.72
C VAL A 40 6.64 -7.42 -3.22
N PHE A 41 7.59 -6.65 -2.70
CA PHE A 41 7.88 -6.47 -1.29
C PHE A 41 7.41 -5.09 -0.84
N ILE A 42 6.63 -5.05 0.24
CA ILE A 42 6.13 -3.81 0.83
C ILE A 42 6.91 -3.53 2.10
N CYS A 43 7.59 -2.39 2.17
CA CYS A 43 8.30 -1.97 3.37
C CYS A 43 7.42 -1.01 4.17
N CYS A 44 7.03 -1.42 5.37
CA CYS A 44 6.17 -0.62 6.25
C CYS A 44 6.52 -0.82 7.72
N GLU A 45 6.58 0.29 8.46
CA GLU A 45 6.76 0.29 9.92
C GLU A 45 5.45 -0.10 10.61
N SER A 46 5.54 -0.81 11.75
CA SER A 46 4.36 -1.33 12.47
C SER A 46 3.36 -0.28 12.93
N TYR A 47 3.82 0.90 13.36
CA TYR A 47 2.92 1.95 13.83
C TYR A 47 1.98 2.50 12.73
N LYS A 48 2.30 2.24 11.46
CA LYS A 48 1.47 2.63 10.30
C LYS A 48 0.38 1.59 10.00
N PHE A 49 0.17 0.59 10.85
CA PHE A 49 -0.87 -0.40 10.67
C PHE A 49 -2.24 0.10 11.14
N HIS A 50 -3.26 -0.17 10.34
CA HIS A 50 -4.64 0.21 10.62
C HIS A 50 -5.56 -1.02 10.64
N GLU A 51 -6.43 -1.09 11.65
CA GLU A 51 -7.41 -2.18 11.75
C GLU A 51 -8.50 -2.05 10.69
N ARG A 52 -8.91 -0.82 10.37
CA ARG A 52 -9.94 -0.56 9.36
C ARG A 52 -9.37 -0.67 7.95
N ALA A 53 -10.16 -1.26 7.06
CA ALA A 53 -9.89 -1.19 5.63
C ALA A 53 -10.03 0.26 5.14
N LEU A 54 -8.96 0.78 4.55
CA LEU A 54 -8.94 2.08 3.90
C LEU A 54 -9.28 1.89 2.42
N SER A 55 -10.19 2.73 1.90
CA SER A 55 -10.60 2.71 0.50
C SER A 55 -10.28 4.04 -0.18
N ILE A 56 -10.50 4.10 -1.49
CA ILE A 56 -10.41 5.34 -2.28
C ILE A 56 -11.32 6.45 -1.70
N CYS A 57 -12.38 6.08 -0.97
CA CYS A 57 -13.27 7.04 -0.31
C CYS A 57 -12.61 7.81 0.85
N SER A 58 -11.48 7.33 1.37
CA SER A 58 -10.73 7.97 2.47
C SER A 58 -9.47 8.69 1.98
N ASN A 59 -9.42 9.08 0.71
CA ASN A 59 -8.26 9.68 0.08
C ASN A 59 -8.11 11.18 0.35
N LYS A 60 -6.87 11.66 0.27
CA LYS A 60 -6.56 13.09 0.21
C LYS A 60 -6.63 13.55 -1.24
N LEU A 61 -7.38 14.62 -1.47
CA LEU A 61 -7.39 15.32 -2.75
C LEU A 61 -6.21 16.30 -2.79
N GLY A 62 -5.38 16.18 -3.82
CA GLY A 62 -4.34 17.16 -4.14
C GLY A 62 -4.92 18.41 -4.79
N ASP A 63 -4.09 19.44 -4.96
CA ASP A 63 -4.51 20.64 -5.70
C ASP A 63 -4.80 20.23 -7.16
N PRO A 64 -6.00 20.49 -7.70
CA PRO A 64 -6.29 20.24 -9.11
C PRO A 64 -5.41 21.08 -10.05
N ASN A 65 -4.83 22.20 -9.60
CA ASN A 65 -3.92 23.02 -10.40
C ASN A 65 -2.53 22.39 -10.61
N ASP A 66 -2.17 21.39 -9.81
CA ASP A 66 -0.93 20.61 -9.99
C ASP A 66 -0.99 19.72 -11.24
N ILE A 67 -2.20 19.41 -11.72
CA ILE A 67 -2.44 18.60 -12.91
C ILE A 67 -2.59 19.53 -14.12
N ALA A 68 -2.10 19.12 -15.29
CA ALA A 68 -2.06 19.94 -16.49
C ALA A 68 -3.42 20.61 -16.79
N LYS A 69 -3.40 21.91 -17.17
CA LYS A 69 -4.55 22.79 -17.47
C LYS A 69 -5.38 22.36 -18.71
N VAL A 70 -5.50 21.07 -18.99
CA VAL A 70 -6.25 20.54 -20.12
C VAL A 70 -7.65 20.20 -19.62
N SER A 71 -8.45 21.25 -19.42
CA SER A 71 -9.91 21.27 -19.29
C SER A 71 -10.61 19.91 -19.08
N ARG A 72 -10.88 19.54 -17.82
CA ARG A 72 -12.19 19.05 -17.30
C ARG A 72 -11.99 18.40 -15.93
N SER A 73 -12.45 19.09 -14.87
CA SER A 73 -12.66 18.51 -13.52
C SER A 73 -11.63 17.45 -13.11
N ASP A 74 -10.37 17.86 -13.01
CA ASP A 74 -9.25 16.95 -12.79
C ASP A 74 -9.22 16.49 -11.32
N LEU A 75 -9.35 15.17 -11.11
CA LEU A 75 -9.32 14.55 -9.78
C LEU A 75 -7.87 14.15 -9.43
N ASN A 76 -7.26 14.88 -8.49
CA ASN A 76 -5.90 14.62 -8.02
C ASN A 76 -5.87 13.69 -6.80
N LEU A 77 -6.05 12.39 -7.01
CA LEU A 77 -5.93 11.40 -5.93
C LEU A 77 -4.47 11.26 -5.49
N LYS A 78 -4.19 11.41 -4.18
CA LYS A 78 -2.82 11.28 -3.66
C LYS A 78 -2.41 9.85 -3.35
N TYR A 79 -3.37 9.01 -2.94
CA TYR A 79 -3.10 7.65 -2.51
C TYR A 79 -3.94 6.62 -3.26
N ASP A 80 -3.41 5.41 -3.38
CA ASP A 80 -4.09 4.24 -3.91
C ASP A 80 -4.15 3.12 -2.85
N ALA A 81 -5.17 2.27 -2.98
CA ALA A 81 -5.29 1.04 -2.24
C ALA A 81 -4.85 -0.14 -3.13
N THR A 82 -3.75 -0.79 -2.77
CA THR A 82 -3.22 -1.98 -3.45
C THR A 82 -3.72 -3.25 -2.75
N PRO A 83 -4.49 -4.11 -3.43
CA PRO A 83 -4.93 -5.39 -2.88
C PRO A 83 -3.75 -6.29 -2.48
N SER A 84 -3.96 -7.11 -1.46
CA SER A 84 -2.97 -8.08 -0.96
C SER A 84 -2.59 -9.15 -1.99
N ASP A 85 -3.47 -9.44 -2.96
CA ASP A 85 -3.23 -10.44 -4.01
C ASP A 85 -2.01 -10.14 -4.89
N TYR A 86 -1.60 -8.87 -4.98
CA TYR A 86 -0.43 -8.44 -5.76
C TYR A 86 0.84 -8.30 -4.91
N ILE A 87 0.77 -8.60 -3.62
CA ILE A 87 1.85 -8.39 -2.67
C ILE A 87 2.37 -9.75 -2.23
N SER A 88 3.66 -9.99 -2.45
CA SER A 88 4.30 -11.24 -2.06
C SER A 88 4.63 -11.25 -0.56
N MET A 89 5.09 -10.12 -0.02
CA MET A 89 5.56 -10.05 1.36
C MET A 89 5.55 -8.62 1.89
N ILE A 90 5.29 -8.47 3.19
CA ILE A 90 5.36 -7.19 3.91
C ILE A 90 6.54 -7.27 4.89
N VAL A 91 7.51 -6.38 4.71
CA VAL A 91 8.71 -6.26 5.53
C VAL A 91 8.45 -5.20 6.60
N THR A 92 8.53 -5.64 7.85
CA THR A 92 8.18 -4.88 9.04
C THR A 92 9.28 -5.02 10.09
N ASP A 93 9.20 -4.25 11.17
CA ASP A 93 10.02 -4.37 12.38
C ASP A 93 9.80 -5.70 13.13
N TYR A 94 8.63 -6.34 12.97
CA TYR A 94 8.38 -7.71 13.43
C TYR A 94 8.98 -8.78 12.50
N GLY A 95 9.62 -8.36 11.40
CA GLY A 95 10.18 -9.23 10.38
C GLY A 95 9.32 -9.29 9.11
N MET A 96 9.52 -10.36 8.34
CA MET A 96 8.82 -10.60 7.08
C MET A 96 7.51 -11.33 7.33
N VAL A 97 6.40 -10.72 6.90
CA VAL A 97 5.04 -11.16 7.18
C VAL A 97 4.28 -11.35 5.86
N LEU A 98 3.47 -12.41 5.78
CA LEU A 98 2.53 -12.62 4.69
C LEU A 98 1.32 -11.69 4.84
N PRO A 99 0.77 -11.12 3.75
CA PRO A 99 -0.42 -10.27 3.82
C PRO A 99 -1.61 -10.91 4.56
N THR A 100 -1.75 -12.24 4.49
CA THR A 100 -2.80 -13.00 5.19
C THR A 100 -2.65 -13.03 6.71
N SER A 101 -1.44 -12.81 7.23
CA SER A 101 -1.16 -12.75 8.67
C SER A 101 -1.31 -11.34 9.27
N MET A 102 -1.64 -10.34 8.43
CA MET A 102 -1.78 -8.95 8.87
C MET A 102 -2.79 -8.74 10.01
N PRO A 103 -3.96 -9.41 10.10
CA PRO A 103 -4.87 -9.19 11.21
C PRO A 103 -4.23 -9.44 12.59
N ALA A 104 -3.39 -10.48 12.68
CA ALA A 104 -2.68 -10.81 13.92
C ALA A 104 -1.61 -9.75 14.26
N ILE A 105 -0.83 -9.33 13.26
CA ILE A 105 0.24 -8.33 13.45
C ILE A 105 -0.32 -6.96 13.80
N VAL A 106 -1.42 -6.52 13.18
CA VAL A 106 -2.09 -5.27 13.54
C VAL A 106 -2.57 -5.32 15.00
N GLY A 107 -3.14 -6.45 15.43
CA GLY A 107 -3.57 -6.62 16.82
C GLY A 107 -2.41 -6.56 17.83
N ILE A 108 -1.24 -7.11 17.50
CA ILE A 108 -0.04 -7.02 18.33
C ILE A 108 0.49 -5.58 18.38
N SER A 109 0.60 -4.93 17.22
CA SER A 109 1.12 -3.55 17.12
C SER A 109 0.25 -2.55 17.88
N GLN A 110 -1.07 -2.63 17.78
CA GLN A 110 -1.96 -1.70 18.48
C GLN A 110 -1.90 -1.84 20.00
N ARG A 111 -1.73 -3.07 20.52
CA ARG A 111 -1.52 -3.29 21.96
C ARG A 111 -0.19 -2.70 22.44
N ALA A 112 0.83 -2.72 21.58
CA ALA A 112 2.14 -2.13 21.90
C ALA A 112 2.10 -0.59 21.95
N LEU A 113 1.20 0.07 21.23
CA LEU A 113 1.06 1.53 21.23
C LEU A 113 0.28 2.10 22.42
N VAL A 114 -0.43 1.26 23.18
CA VAL A 114 -1.28 1.68 24.32
C VAL A 114 -0.56 1.57 25.67
N ASN A 115 0.65 0.98 25.70
CA ASN A 115 1.51 0.87 26.87
C ASN A 115 2.68 1.86 26.80
#